data_AF-Q5DF97-F1
#
_entry.id   AF-Q5DF97-F1
#
_cell.length_a   1.000
_cell.length_b   1.000
_cell.length_c   1.000
_cell.angle_alpha   90.00
_cell.angle_beta   90.00
_cell.angle_gamma   90.00
#
_symmetry.space_group_name_H-M   'P 1'
#
loop_
_entity.id
_entity.type
_entity.pdbx_description
1 polymer ?
#
loop_
_entity_poly.entity_id
_entity_poly.type
_entity_poly.pdbx_seq_one_letter_code
_entity_poly.pdbx_strand_id
1 'polypeptide(L)'
;MRQRQGKDKRVTSSISLKHEKKKAKEHKPKKTKFHELMLRQKQLKEIKLEKNKEIEEKRKKRLHQRKERNVSMQKLTSKGQPVMRHRIKLLLKQMCPENA
;
A
#
# COMPACT_ATOMS: atom_id res chain seq x y z
N MET A 1 -3.00 18.41 38.78
CA MET A 1 -2.61 19.72 38.20
C MET A 1 -2.48 19.60 36.68
N ARG A 2 -3.12 20.53 35.96
CA ARG A 2 -2.92 20.97 34.56
C ARG A 2 -3.02 19.95 33.41
N GLN A 3 -4.24 19.90 32.84
CA GLN A 3 -4.48 19.73 31.40
C GLN A 3 -3.63 20.71 30.58
N ARG A 4 -3.12 20.30 29.40
CA ARG A 4 -3.07 21.17 28.20
C ARG A 4 -3.19 20.37 26.90
N GLN A 5 -4.31 20.61 26.23
CA GLN A 5 -4.57 20.28 24.83
C GLN A 5 -3.69 21.17 23.93
N GLY A 6 -2.99 20.57 22.97
CA GLY A 6 -2.34 21.29 21.87
C GLY A 6 -3.28 21.40 20.67
N LYS A 7 -4.17 22.40 20.69
CA LYS A 7 -4.93 22.83 19.51
C LYS A 7 -4.02 23.71 18.66
N ASP A 8 -3.49 23.17 17.56
CA ASP A 8 -2.84 23.98 16.54
C ASP A 8 -3.90 24.83 15.82
N LYS A 9 -4.05 26.06 16.31
CA LYS A 9 -4.84 27.12 15.69
C LYS A 9 -4.16 27.53 14.40
N ARG A 10 -4.56 26.95 13.27
CA ARG A 10 -4.26 27.55 11.96
C ARG A 10 -5.05 28.83 11.83
N VAL A 11 -4.32 29.94 11.94
CA VAL A 11 -4.75 31.31 11.67
C VAL A 11 -5.22 31.37 10.21
N THR A 12 -6.53 31.45 10.00
CA THR A 12 -7.10 31.79 8.70
C THR A 12 -7.12 33.31 8.58
N SER A 13 -6.13 33.88 7.90
CA SER A 13 -6.16 35.27 7.47
C SER A 13 -7.35 35.47 6.52
N SER A 14 -8.41 36.11 6.99
CA SER A 14 -9.57 36.47 6.19
C SER A 14 -9.20 37.62 5.24
N ILE A 15 -8.85 37.29 4.00
CA ILE A 15 -8.77 38.28 2.93
C ILE A 15 -10.20 38.66 2.55
N SER A 16 -10.61 39.84 3.01
CA SER A 16 -11.85 40.49 2.60
C SER A 16 -11.72 40.91 1.13
N LEU A 17 -12.38 40.16 0.25
CA LEU A 17 -12.51 40.52 -1.15
C LEU A 17 -13.98 40.78 -1.45
N LYS A 18 -14.39 42.03 -1.28
CA LYS A 18 -15.68 42.56 -1.76
C LYS A 18 -15.79 42.27 -3.26
N HIS A 19 -16.70 41.38 -3.63
CA HIS A 19 -17.05 41.15 -5.03
C HIS A 19 -18.48 41.62 -5.27
N GLU A 20 -18.58 42.67 -6.08
CA GLU A 20 -19.80 43.27 -6.59
C GLU A 20 -20.70 42.22 -7.27
N LYS A 21 -21.99 42.26 -6.93
CA LYS A 21 -23.00 41.35 -7.47
C LYS A 21 -23.35 41.73 -8.91
N LYS A 22 -22.78 41.05 -9.89
CA LYS A 22 -23.44 40.89 -11.20
C LYS A 22 -24.28 39.61 -11.16
N LYS A 23 -25.61 39.76 -11.12
CA LYS A 23 -26.56 38.65 -11.25
C LYS A 23 -26.47 38.07 -12.66
N ALA A 24 -25.61 37.08 -12.86
CA ALA A 24 -25.73 36.15 -13.97
C ALA A 24 -26.62 34.97 -13.52
N LYS A 25 -27.59 34.60 -14.35
CA LYS A 25 -28.54 33.50 -14.14
C LYS A 25 -27.79 32.21 -13.72
N GLU A 26 -27.90 31.80 -12.46
CA GLU A 26 -27.35 30.52 -11.99
C GLU A 26 -28.16 29.35 -12.56
N HIS A 27 -27.71 28.85 -13.71
CA HIS A 27 -28.29 27.68 -14.34
C HIS A 27 -27.55 26.40 -13.88
N LYS A 28 -28.10 25.74 -12.85
CA LYS A 28 -27.92 24.33 -12.40
C LYS A 28 -26.49 23.80 -12.16
N PRO A 29 -25.85 24.12 -11.01
CA PRO A 29 -24.56 23.56 -10.59
C PRO A 29 -24.59 22.13 -10.02
N LYS A 30 -25.78 21.52 -9.83
CA LYS A 30 -25.91 20.20 -9.17
C LYS A 30 -25.63 19.01 -10.11
N LYS A 31 -25.99 19.13 -11.40
CA LYS A 31 -25.87 18.03 -12.37
C LYS A 31 -24.42 17.79 -12.82
N THR A 32 -23.63 18.86 -12.93
CA THR A 32 -22.19 18.80 -13.27
C THR A 32 -21.38 18.16 -12.15
N LYS A 33 -21.62 18.56 -10.89
CA LYS A 33 -20.99 17.96 -9.70
C LYS A 33 -21.26 16.46 -9.58
N PHE A 34 -22.48 16.01 -9.88
CA PHE A 34 -22.80 14.59 -9.87
C PHE A 34 -22.00 13.81 -10.93
N HIS A 35 -21.89 14.36 -12.14
CA HIS A 35 -21.13 13.75 -13.22
C HIS A 35 -19.62 13.65 -12.88
N GLU A 36 -19.05 14.69 -12.31
CA GLU A 36 -17.65 14.69 -11.82
C GLU A 36 -17.43 13.64 -10.73
N LEU A 37 -18.37 13.49 -9.79
CA LEU A 37 -18.30 12.45 -8.75
C LEU A 37 -18.33 11.05 -9.35
N MET A 38 -19.17 10.81 -10.36
CA MET A 38 -19.25 9.52 -11.06
C MET A 38 -17.94 9.20 -11.81
N LEU A 39 -17.35 10.17 -12.48
CA LEU A 39 -16.05 10.03 -13.13
C LEU A 39 -14.95 9.70 -12.12
N ARG A 40 -14.89 10.43 -11.01
CA ARG A 40 -13.92 10.18 -9.93
C ARG A 40 -14.08 8.79 -9.32
N GLN A 41 -15.32 8.32 -9.13
CA GLN A 41 -15.57 6.96 -8.62
C GLN A 41 -15.06 5.89 -9.59
N LYS A 42 -15.24 6.07 -10.91
CA LYS A 42 -14.70 5.13 -11.92
C LYS A 42 -13.17 5.07 -11.85
N GLN A 43 -12.50 6.22 -11.85
CA GLN A 43 -11.04 6.30 -11.73
C GLN A 43 -10.53 5.60 -10.47
N LEU A 44 -11.19 5.82 -9.32
CA LEU A 44 -10.80 5.17 -8.07
C LEU A 44 -10.98 3.65 -8.10
N LYS A 45 -11.99 3.14 -8.81
CA LYS A 45 -12.17 1.69 -9.01
C LYS A 45 -11.05 1.11 -9.87
N GLU A 46 -10.68 1.79 -10.95
CA GLU A 46 -9.58 1.37 -11.83
C GLU A 46 -8.25 1.31 -11.07
N ILE A 47 -7.91 2.37 -10.31
CA ILE A 47 -6.70 2.39 -9.47
C ILE A 47 -6.70 1.25 -8.45
N LYS A 48 -7.85 0.95 -7.83
CA LYS A 48 -7.95 -0.17 -6.88
C LYS A 48 -7.73 -1.52 -7.55
N LEU A 49 -8.30 -1.72 -8.74
CA LEU A 49 -8.11 -2.95 -9.51
C LEU A 49 -6.65 -3.15 -9.88
N GLU A 50 -5.96 -2.10 -10.33
CA GLU A 50 -4.54 -2.15 -10.68
C GLU A 50 -3.66 -2.48 -9.47
N LYS A 51 -3.88 -1.83 -8.32
CA LYS A 51 -3.18 -2.15 -7.07
C LYS A 51 -3.40 -3.59 -6.63
N ASN A 52 -4.62 -4.09 -6.76
CA ASN A 52 -4.93 -5.48 -6.41
C ASN A 52 -4.20 -6.47 -7.32
N LYS A 53 -4.13 -6.21 -8.64
CA LYS A 53 -3.34 -7.02 -9.58
C LYS A 53 -1.86 -7.02 -9.19
N GLU A 54 -1.29 -5.86 -8.88
CA GLU A 54 0.10 -5.75 -8.45
C GLU A 54 0.38 -6.55 -7.17
N ILE A 55 -0.53 -6.48 -6.18
CA ILE A 55 -0.44 -7.25 -4.93
C ILE A 55 -0.53 -8.75 -5.21
N GLU A 56 -1.41 -9.17 -6.11
CA GLU A 56 -1.57 -10.57 -6.49
C GLU A 56 -0.31 -11.12 -7.17
N GLU A 57 0.27 -10.37 -8.09
CA GLU A 57 1.55 -10.71 -8.73
C GLU A 57 2.68 -10.83 -7.70
N LYS A 58 2.75 -9.89 -6.75
CA LYS A 58 3.69 -9.98 -5.61
C LYS A 58 3.45 -11.23 -4.76
N ARG A 59 2.18 -11.62 -4.53
CA ARG A 59 1.83 -12.86 -3.80
C ARG A 59 2.27 -14.10 -4.57
N LYS A 60 2.02 -14.17 -5.88
CA LYS A 60 2.44 -15.28 -6.75
C LYS A 60 3.97 -15.42 -6.76
N LYS A 61 4.71 -14.32 -6.95
CA LYS A 61 6.18 -14.31 -6.89
C LYS A 61 6.71 -14.83 -5.55
N ARG A 62 6.18 -14.35 -4.42
CA ARG A 62 6.56 -14.84 -3.08
C ARG A 62 6.28 -16.32 -2.89
N LEU A 63 5.15 -16.82 -3.40
CA LEU A 63 4.80 -18.24 -3.32
C LEU A 63 5.75 -19.09 -4.16
N HIS A 64 6.07 -18.65 -5.38
CA HIS A 64 7.01 -19.35 -6.26
C HIS A 64 8.39 -19.49 -5.62
N GLN A 65 8.96 -18.38 -5.11
CA GLN A 65 10.24 -18.40 -4.39
C GLN A 65 10.21 -19.28 -3.14
N ARG A 66 9.07 -19.35 -2.43
CA ARG A 66 8.90 -20.27 -1.30
C ARG A 66 8.93 -21.74 -1.75
N LYS A 67 8.25 -22.06 -2.85
CA LYS A 67 8.24 -23.42 -3.42
C LYS A 67 9.64 -23.85 -3.86
N GLU A 68 10.35 -23.00 -4.60
CA GLU A 68 11.72 -23.29 -5.05
C GLU A 68 12.67 -23.53 -3.87
N ARG A 69 12.61 -22.66 -2.85
CA ARG A 69 13.38 -22.84 -1.61
C ARG A 69 12.99 -24.11 -0.87
N ASN A 70 11.72 -24.47 -0.82
CA ASN A 70 11.29 -25.70 -0.15
C ASN A 70 11.80 -26.94 -0.91
N VAL A 71 11.75 -26.93 -2.25
CA VAL A 71 12.27 -28.02 -3.09
C VAL A 71 13.79 -28.17 -2.91
N SER A 72 14.54 -27.07 -2.91
CA SER A 72 16.00 -27.15 -2.70
C SER A 72 16.35 -27.68 -1.30
N MET A 73 15.63 -27.23 -0.27
CA MET A 73 15.84 -27.69 1.10
C MET A 73 15.41 -29.15 1.30
N GLN A 74 14.33 -29.61 0.66
CA GLN A 74 13.88 -31.01 0.73
C GLN A 74 14.94 -31.97 0.17
N LYS A 75 15.66 -31.59 -0.89
CA LYS A 75 16.77 -32.40 -1.43
C LYS A 75 17.95 -32.54 -0.46
N LEU A 76 18.14 -31.58 0.44
CA LEU A 76 19.22 -31.56 1.45
C LEU A 76 18.85 -32.35 2.72
N THR A 77 17.57 -32.60 2.98
CA THR A 77 17.11 -33.18 4.25
C THR A 77 16.19 -34.38 4.02
N SER A 78 16.55 -35.54 4.58
CA SER A 78 15.86 -36.83 4.38
C SER A 78 14.39 -36.90 4.85
N LYS A 79 13.91 -35.95 5.67
CA LYS A 79 12.56 -35.98 6.28
C LYS A 79 11.64 -34.78 5.93
N GLY A 80 11.98 -33.96 4.94
CA GLY A 80 11.12 -32.83 4.52
C GLY A 80 11.59 -31.46 5.01
N GLN A 81 10.71 -30.58 5.49
CA GLN A 81 11.08 -29.18 5.75
C GLN A 81 12.04 -29.05 6.96
N PRO A 82 13.22 -28.41 6.81
CA PRO A 82 14.16 -28.28 7.91
C PRO A 82 13.64 -27.35 9.00
N VAL A 83 13.68 -27.82 10.25
CA VAL A 83 13.51 -27.00 11.46
C VAL A 83 14.45 -25.80 11.38
N MET A 84 14.02 -24.59 11.79
CA MET A 84 14.75 -23.32 11.61
C MET A 84 16.26 -23.42 11.92
N ARG A 85 16.62 -24.15 12.98
CA ARG A 85 18.01 -24.39 13.40
C ARG A 85 18.86 -25.09 12.33
N HIS A 86 18.32 -26.12 11.66
CA HIS A 86 19.04 -26.85 10.61
C HIS A 86 19.15 -26.00 9.33
N ARG A 87 18.14 -25.18 9.04
CA ARG A 87 18.17 -24.25 7.91
C ARG A 87 19.23 -23.15 8.07
N ILE A 88 19.39 -22.63 9.29
CA ILE A 88 20.48 -21.69 9.62
C ILE A 88 21.84 -22.36 9.46
N LYS A 89 22.01 -23.60 9.94
CA LYS A 89 23.25 -24.36 9.79
C LYS A 89 23.63 -24.58 8.31
N LEU A 90 22.66 -24.92 7.46
CA LEU A 90 22.88 -25.12 6.03
C LEU A 90 23.24 -23.82 5.30
N LEU A 91 22.57 -22.71 5.62
CA LEU A 91 22.91 -21.39 5.06
C LEU A 91 24.30 -20.93 5.49
N LEU A 92 24.67 -21.13 6.76
CA LEU A 92 26.01 -20.79 7.26
C LEU A 92 27.11 -21.65 6.60
N LYS A 93 26.84 -22.93 6.34
CA LYS A 93 27.79 -23.82 5.65
C LYS A 93 28.05 -23.41 4.19
N GLN A 94 27.07 -22.82 3.51
CA GLN A 94 27.24 -22.27 2.16
C GLN A 94 28.05 -20.96 2.14
N MET A 95 27.94 -20.15 3.19
CA MET A 95 28.64 -18.85 3.29
C MET A 95 30.06 -18.96 3.84
N CYS A 96 30.35 -20.02 4.62
CA CYS A 96 31.66 -20.27 5.21
C CYS A 96 32.07 -21.74 4.97
N PRO A 97 32.65 -22.06 3.80
CA PRO A 97 33.01 -23.43 3.43
C PRO A 97 34.17 -24.03 4.27
N GLU A 98 34.91 -23.21 5.00
CA GLU A 98 36.11 -23.62 5.75
C GLU A 98 35.82 -24.39 7.05
N ASN A 99 34.57 -24.40 7.54
CA ASN A 99 34.18 -25.10 8.76
C ASN A 99 33.36 -26.38 8.49
N ALA A 100 33.55 -26.98 7.31
CA ALA A 100 32.69 -28.05 6.77
C ALA A 100 33.04 -29.46 7.24
#